data_AF-A0A2V7G9G6-F1
#
_entry.id   AF-A0A2V7G9G6-F1
#
_cell.length_a   1.000
_cell.length_b   1.000
_cell.length_c   1.000
_cell.angle_alpha   90.00
_cell.angle_beta   90.00
_cell.angle_gamma   90.00
#
_symmetry.space_group_name_H-M   'P 1'
#
loop_
_entity.id
_entity.type
_entity.pdbx_description
1 polymer ?
#
loop_
_entity_poly.entity_id
_entity_poly.type
_entity_poly.pdbx_seq_one_letter_code
_entity_poly.pdbx_strand_id
1 'polypeptide(L)' 'MCFALDGGVWLHRHRWRGEPMVHLVSADKQRLLAVGRELGMQAAWLQYKPLKDPRTGERVPAWHWDLMGPGLQRLDGLAV' A
#
# COMPACT_ATOMS: atom_id res chain seq x y z
N MET A 1 2.44 -2.74 -10.13
CA MET A 1 0.96 -2.63 -10.26
C MET A 1 0.29 -3.96 -10.62
N CYS A 2 0.59 -4.65 -11.72
CA CYS A 2 -0.07 -5.93 -12.07
C CYS A 2 0.04 -7.00 -10.96
N PHE A 3 1.21 -7.16 -10.35
CA PHE A 3 1.38 -8.06 -9.20
C PHE A 3 0.38 -7.79 -8.06
N ALA A 4 0.08 -6.51 -7.78
CA ALA A 4 -0.90 -6.13 -6.76
C ALA A 4 -2.34 -6.43 -7.21
N LEU A 5 -2.63 -6.22 -8.50
CA LEU A 5 -3.92 -6.54 -9.11
C LEU A 5 -4.20 -8.04 -9.08
N ASP A 6 -3.17 -8.87 -9.22
CA ASP A 6 -3.25 -10.33 -9.15
C ASP A 6 -3.30 -10.85 -7.70
N GLY A 7 -3.54 -9.95 -6.74
CA GLY A 7 -3.66 -10.27 -5.31
C GLY A 7 -2.33 -10.35 -4.57
N GLY A 8 -1.20 -10.04 -5.20
CA GLY A 8 0.07 -9.83 -4.49
C GLY A 8 0.03 -8.59 -3.61
N VAL A 9 0.94 -8.49 -2.64
CA VAL A 9 1.17 -7.25 -1.87
C VAL A 9 2.39 -6.56 -2.45
N TRP A 10 2.19 -5.36 -2.98
CA TRP A 10 3.25 -4.58 -3.60
C TRP A 10 3.61 -3.38 -2.73
N LEU A 11 4.89 -3.30 -2.37
CA LEU A 11 5.48 -2.13 -1.70
C LEU A 11 6.23 -1.31 -2.74
N HIS A 12 5.86 -0.04 -2.87
CA HIS A 12 6.49 0.90 -3.79
C HIS A 12 6.97 2.14 -3.03
N ARG A 13 8.28 2.41 -3.07
CA ARG A 13 8.90 3.62 -2.52
C ARG A 13 8.94 4.72 -3.57
N HIS A 14 8.56 5.94 -3.20
CA HIS A 14 8.62 7.11 -4.07
C HIS A 14 8.81 8.40 -3.25
N ARG A 15 8.95 9.55 -3.92
CA ARG A 15 8.95 10.87 -3.27
C ARG A 15 7.70 11.66 -3.68
N TRP A 16 6.85 12.02 -2.74
CA TRP A 16 5.69 12.86 -2.98
C TRP A 16 5.99 14.30 -2.59
N ARG A 17 5.98 15.22 -3.57
CA ARG A 17 6.34 16.65 -3.37
C ARG A 17 7.70 16.85 -2.68
N GLY A 18 8.64 15.96 -2.98
CA GLY A 18 9.96 15.98 -2.36
C GLY A 18 10.06 15.20 -1.05
N GLU A 19 8.96 14.72 -0.46
CA GLU A 19 8.97 13.94 0.79
C GLU A 19 9.00 12.42 0.53
N PRO A 20 9.81 11.63 1.25
CA PRO A 20 9.79 10.17 1.14
C PRO A 20 8.43 9.55 1.48
N MET A 21 8.01 8.58 0.68
CA MET A 21 6.72 7.91 0.78
C MET A 21 6.81 6.44 0.38
N VAL A 22 5.95 5.61 0.98
CA VAL A 22 5.67 4.24 0.55
C VAL A 22 4.19 4.07 0.25
N HIS A 23 3.87 3.40 -0.86
CA HIS A 23 2.57 2.80 -1.08
C HIS A 23 2.67 1.30 -0.82
N LEU A 24 1.85 0.77 0.09
CA LEU A 24 1.63 -0.66 0.26
C LEU A 24 0.23 -0.99 -0.26
N VAL A 25 0.15 -1.78 -1.34
CA VAL A 25 -1.08 -1.93 -2.13
C VAL A 25 -1.36 -3.38 -2.52
N SER A 26 -2.64 -3.74 -2.53
CA SER A 26 -3.15 -4.99 -3.11
C SER A 26 -4.62 -4.86 -3.54
N ALA A 27 -5.03 -5.65 -4.53
CA ALA A 27 -6.42 -5.96 -4.83
C ALA A 27 -7.00 -7.07 -3.94
N ASP A 28 -6.19 -7.74 -3.13
CA ASP A 28 -6.65 -8.64 -2.07
C ASP A 28 -6.59 -7.91 -0.71
N LYS A 29 -7.75 -7.43 -0.25
CA LYS A 29 -7.87 -6.72 1.04
C LYS A 29 -7.39 -7.57 2.20
N GLN A 30 -7.73 -8.86 2.24
CA GLN A 30 -7.46 -9.71 3.39
C GLN A 30 -5.97 -10.02 3.48
N ARG A 31 -5.33 -10.31 2.36
CA ARG A 31 -3.88 -10.49 2.31
C ARG A 31 -3.13 -9.21 2.69
N LEU A 32 -3.59 -8.06 2.21
CA LEU A 32 -3.00 -6.77 2.58
C LEU A 32 -3.13 -6.50 4.09
N LEU A 33 -4.29 -6.76 4.68
CA LEU A 33 -4.51 -6.63 6.13
C LEU A 33 -3.59 -7.57 6.93
N ALA A 34 -3.43 -8.82 6.48
CA ALA A 34 -2.53 -9.78 7.12
C ALA A 34 -1.07 -9.29 7.11
N VAL A 35 -0.56 -8.85 5.96
CA VAL A 35 0.80 -8.29 5.86
C VAL A 35 0.93 -7.01 6.69
N GLY A 36 -0.07 -6.14 6.65
CA GLY A 36 -0.06 -4.90 7.43
C GLY A 36 0.02 -5.15 8.93
N ARG A 37 -0.66 -6.18 9.45
CA ARG A 37 -0.56 -6.55 10.87
C ARG A 37 0.88 -6.92 11.26
N GLU A 38 1.57 -7.71 10.45
CA GLU A 38 2.97 -8.07 10.69
C GLU A 38 3.91 -6.85 10.62
N LEU A 39 3.53 -5.82 9.86
CA LEU A 39 4.25 -4.55 9.74
C LEU A 39 3.79 -3.48 10.75
N GLY A 40 2.89 -3.81 11.67
CA GLY A 40 2.35 -2.85 12.66
C GLY A 40 1.46 -1.74 12.06
N MET A 41 0.87 -1.98 10.89
CA MET A 41 -0.06 -1.06 10.22
C MET A 41 -1.48 -1.19 10.80
N GLN A 42 -2.13 -0.04 11.03
CA GLN A 42 -3.51 -0.04 11.52
C GLN A 42 -4.50 -0.13 10.36
N ALA A 43 -5.47 -1.05 10.47
CA ALA A 43 -6.55 -1.21 9.51
C ALA A 43 -7.38 0.08 9.32
N ALA A 44 -7.48 0.92 10.35
CA ALA A 44 -8.19 2.20 10.30
C ALA A 44 -7.55 3.21 9.32
N TRP A 45 -6.27 3.05 8.97
CA TRP A 45 -5.58 3.91 8.01
C TRP A 45 -5.70 3.41 6.56
N LEU A 46 -6.32 2.25 6.36
CA LEU A 46 -6.42 1.62 5.06
C LEU A 46 -7.39 2.39 4.17
N GLN A 47 -6.94 2.76 2.98
CA GLN A 47 -7.71 3.54 2.02
C GLN A 47 -8.23 2.63 0.91
N TYR A 48 -9.47 2.84 0.46
CA TYR A 48 -10.00 2.23 -0.75
C TYR A 48 -9.72 3.13 -1.95
N LYS A 49 -8.94 2.64 -2.91
CA LYS A 49 -8.57 3.38 -4.13
C LYS A 49 -8.45 2.39 -5.30
N PRO A 50 -9.47 2.27 -6.16
CA PRO A 50 -9.42 1.35 -7.29
C PRO A 50 -8.23 1.64 -8.22
N LEU A 51 -7.53 0.58 -8.62
CA LEU A 51 -6.46 0.64 -9.61
C LEU A 51 -7.01 0.41 -11.01
N LYS A 52 -6.49 1.13 -12.01
CA LYS A 52 -6.78 0.84 -13.41
C LYS A 52 -5.89 -0.32 -13.87
N ASP A 53 -6.49 -1.41 -14.30
CA ASP A 53 -5.77 -2.54 -14.86
C ASP A 53 -5.23 -2.15 -16.26
N PRO A 54 -3.91 -2.18 -16.50
CA PRO A 54 -3.35 -1.79 -17.79
C PRO A 54 -3.62 -2.84 -18.88
N ARG A 55 -4.02 -4.07 -18.51
CA ARG A 55 -4.31 -5.17 -19.43
C ARG A 55 -5.70 -5.02 -20.06
N THR A 56 -6.67 -4.52 -19.29
CA THR A 56 -8.08 -4.43 -19.71
C THR A 56 -8.64 -3.00 -19.74
N GLY A 57 -7.98 -2.06 -19.06
CA GLY A 57 -8.46 -0.69 -18.87
C GLY A 57 -9.50 -0.50 -17.77
N GLU A 58 -9.98 -1.60 -17.15
CA GLU A 58 -11.01 -1.59 -16.11
C GLU A 58 -10.46 -1.11 -14.76
N ARG A 59 -11.35 -0.64 -13.88
CA ARG A 59 -10.99 -0.29 -12.50
C ARG A 59 -11.29 -1.46 -11.57
N VAL A 60 -10.25 -2.00 -10.94
CA VAL A 60 -10.32 -3.12 -10.00
C VAL A 60 -10.27 -2.57 -8.57
N PRO A 61 -11.13 -3.06 -7.65
CA PRO A 61 -11.04 -2.75 -6.23
C PRO A 61 -9.62 -2.96 -5.69
N ALA A 62 -9.08 -1.96 -4.99
CA ALA A 62 -7.78 -2.08 -4.35
C ALA A 62 -7.72 -1.24 -3.08
N TRP A 63 -6.81 -1.64 -2.18
CA TRP A 63 -6.61 -1.02 -0.89
C TRP A 63 -5.15 -0.65 -0.68
N HIS A 64 -4.95 0.48 -0.02
CA HIS A 64 -3.67 1.16 0.03
C HIS A 64 -3.38 1.62 1.46
N TRP A 65 -2.14 1.46 1.91
CA TRP A 65 -1.55 2.37 2.89
C TRP A 65 -0.54 3.27 2.19
N ASP A 66 -0.82 4.57 2.27
CA ASP A 66 0.00 5.64 1.74
C ASP A 66 0.75 6.24 2.93
N LEU A 67 2.00 5.81 3.13
CA LEU A 67 2.79 6.07 4.33
C LEU A 67 3.86 7.12 4.06
N MET A 68 3.90 8.15 4.89
CA MET A 68 4.94 9.20 4.91
C MET A 68 5.29 9.52 6.36
N GLY A 69 6.38 10.25 6.58
CA GLY A 69 6.76 10.76 7.91
C GLY A 69 6.79 9.65 8.97
N PRO A 70 6.12 9.79 10.12
CA PRO A 70 6.14 8.79 11.19
C PRO A 70 5.66 7.39 10.78
N GLY A 71 4.71 7.30 9.85
CA GLY A 71 4.23 6.01 9.34
C GLY A 71 5.31 5.27 8.53
N LEU A 72 6.09 6.03 7.76
CA LEU A 72 7.23 5.49 7.02
C LEU A 72 8.41 5.16 7.94
N GLN A 73 8.72 6.01 8.92
CA GLN A 73 9.79 5.75 9.90
C GLN A 73 9.54 4.44 10.67
N ARG A 74 8.30 4.21 11.12
CA ARG A 74 7.90 2.96 11.77
C ARG A 74 8.10 1.76 10.86
N LEU A 75 7.72 1.86 9.58
CA LEU A 75 7.90 0.78 8.61
C LEU A 75 9.39 0.46 8.39
N ASP A 76 10.24 1.47 8.37
CA ASP A 76 11.69 1.34 8.17
C ASP A 76 12.43 0.85 9.44
N GLY A 77 11.72 0.65 10.56
CA GLY A 77 12.32 0.26 11.83
C GLY A 77 13.17 1.38 12.46
N LEU A 78 12.99 2.63 12.00
CA LEU A 78 13.61 3.80 12.61
C LEU A 78 12.77 4.16 13.84
N ALA A 79 13.39 4.11 15.03
CA ALA A 79 12.75 4.49 16.28
C ALA A 79 12.15 5.90 16.15
N VAL A 80 10.88 6.04 16.56
CA VAL A 80 10.13 7.31 16.59
C VAL A 80 10.34 7.99 17.93
#